data_AF-A0A0F8XW16-F1
#
_entry.id   AF-A0A0F8XW16-F1
#
_cell.length_a   1.000
_cell.length_b   1.000
_cell.length_c   1.000
_cell.angle_alpha   90.00
_cell.angle_beta   90.00
_cell.angle_gamma   90.00
#
_symmetry.space_group_name_H-M   'P 1'
#
loop_
_entity.id
_entity.type
_entity.pdbx_description
1 polymer ?
#
loop_
_entity_poly.entity_id
_entity_poly.type
_entity_poly.pdbx_seq_one_letter_code
_entity_poly.pdbx_strand_id
1 'polypeptide(L)'
;MRKLELEPDTYDEKFTVLTKGANTKVKDWILGQIGTSKEILEVGCGSGALAAQIALNGNDVLAIDKNSQMVNSARKNYPSKDNMKLAYQVGTITDLPADEVSKDVVVTTFMLSELRTFEQQIFLRNVWKILKSNGRIFIAAEFVPSGFWKLIFKIKRWWYKKKLRRLRLPSTSIVKWFYQYIEPLGFKMVTERKWRHGSIRAMELKKVEKNGKTEPGYYQPPQKRFKGLRSQLQIYKCIFTGQSDHFPIEPGIYKSGEPDRKSPIIVTVNYVFTYVKVMRALKSIDAWVLCVDSRGINVWCA
;
A
#
# COMPACT_ATOMS: atom_id res chain seq x y z
N MET A 1 10.19 -3.32 9.88
CA MET A 1 10.55 -4.31 8.86
C MET A 1 11.90 -3.97 8.30
N ARG A 2 12.12 -2.78 7.72
CA ARG A 2 13.43 -2.24 7.33
C ARG A 2 14.69 -2.63 8.14
N LYS A 3 14.67 -2.57 9.48
CA LYS A 3 15.82 -3.03 10.28
C LYS A 3 16.06 -4.54 10.15
N LEU A 4 14.99 -5.33 10.14
CA LEU A 4 15.04 -6.79 9.99
C LEU A 4 15.55 -7.18 8.61
N GLU A 5 15.24 -6.42 7.56
CA GLU A 5 15.69 -6.66 6.18
C GLU A 5 17.21 -6.55 6.01
N LEU A 6 17.92 -5.95 6.97
CA LEU A 6 19.38 -5.92 6.98
C LEU A 6 20.01 -7.26 7.37
N GLU A 7 19.21 -8.18 7.93
CA GLU A 7 19.67 -9.46 8.46
C GLU A 7 18.77 -10.59 7.91
N PRO A 8 18.81 -10.89 6.59
CA PRO A 8 17.87 -11.79 5.92
C PRO A 8 17.74 -13.17 6.58
N ASP A 9 18.86 -13.74 7.05
CA ASP A 9 18.90 -15.09 7.63
C ASP A 9 18.07 -15.23 8.91
N THR A 10 17.89 -14.14 9.66
CA THR A 10 17.11 -14.13 10.91
C THR A 10 15.79 -13.34 10.77
N TYR A 11 15.45 -12.93 9.55
CA TYR A 11 14.30 -12.08 9.26
C TYR A 11 12.99 -12.72 9.73
N ASP A 12 12.72 -13.95 9.31
CA ASP A 12 11.44 -14.64 9.57
C ASP A 12 11.22 -14.87 11.08
N GLU A 13 12.25 -15.28 11.82
CA GLU A 13 12.18 -15.48 13.27
C GLU A 13 11.88 -14.17 14.00
N LYS A 14 12.66 -13.12 13.72
CA LYS A 14 12.47 -11.80 14.33
C LYS A 14 11.12 -11.19 13.95
N PHE A 15 10.66 -11.41 12.72
CA PHE A 15 9.37 -10.93 12.25
C PHE A 15 8.20 -11.68 12.92
N THR A 16 8.36 -12.97 13.18
CA THR A 16 7.41 -13.79 13.94
C THR A 16 7.27 -13.29 15.37
N VAL A 17 8.39 -13.01 16.05
CA VAL A 17 8.37 -12.40 17.40
C VAL A 17 7.70 -11.03 17.38
N LEU A 18 8.04 -10.17 16.40
CA LEU A 18 7.47 -8.82 16.27
C LEU A 18 5.95 -8.84 16.09
N THR A 19 5.44 -9.77 15.28
CA THR A 19 4.01 -9.90 14.99
C THR A 19 3.27 -10.79 15.99
N LYS A 20 3.98 -11.40 16.95
CA LYS A 20 3.48 -12.42 17.89
C LYS A 20 2.79 -13.59 17.18
N GLY A 21 3.45 -14.12 16.14
CA GLY A 21 2.97 -15.27 15.35
C GLY A 21 1.77 -14.96 14.44
N ALA A 22 1.40 -13.70 14.25
CA ALA A 22 0.31 -13.36 13.32
C ALA A 22 0.75 -13.49 11.85
N ASN A 23 2.04 -13.31 11.55
CA ASN A 23 2.59 -13.50 10.21
C ASN A 23 2.44 -14.95 9.69
N THR A 24 2.65 -15.96 10.54
CA THR A 24 2.48 -17.37 10.16
C THR A 24 1.02 -17.68 9.87
N LYS A 25 0.11 -17.27 10.77
CA LYS A 25 -1.34 -17.40 10.56
C LYS A 25 -1.84 -16.73 9.28
N VAL A 26 -1.20 -15.62 8.89
CA VAL A 26 -1.47 -14.95 7.60
C VAL A 26 -1.01 -15.81 6.43
N LYS A 27 0.21 -16.37 6.48
CA LYS A 27 0.74 -17.27 5.44
C LYS A 27 -0.18 -18.49 5.29
N ASP A 28 -0.54 -19.15 6.39
CA ASP A 28 -1.45 -20.31 6.41
C ASP A 28 -2.81 -19.98 5.81
N TRP A 29 -3.37 -18.81 6.18
CA TRP A 29 -4.65 -18.38 5.63
C TRP A 29 -4.56 -18.16 4.11
N ILE A 30 -3.52 -17.48 3.62
CA ILE A 30 -3.34 -17.26 2.17
C ILE A 30 -3.18 -18.59 1.44
N LEU A 31 -2.33 -19.50 1.94
CA LEU A 31 -2.11 -20.81 1.35
C LEU A 31 -3.40 -21.63 1.26
N GLY A 32 -4.26 -21.55 2.27
CA GLY A 32 -5.57 -22.22 2.26
C GLY A 32 -6.61 -21.61 1.32
N GLN A 33 -6.36 -20.40 0.76
CA GLN A 33 -7.23 -19.77 -0.24
C GLN A 33 -6.70 -19.91 -1.67
N ILE A 34 -5.38 -20.08 -1.83
CA ILE A 34 -4.74 -20.26 -3.12
C ILE A 34 -4.97 -21.71 -3.57
N GLY A 35 -5.52 -21.88 -4.77
CA GLY A 35 -5.66 -23.20 -5.39
C GLY A 35 -4.33 -23.76 -5.89
N THR A 36 -4.42 -24.77 -6.75
CA THR A 36 -3.27 -25.36 -7.44
C THR A 36 -3.26 -24.96 -8.92
N SER A 37 -2.13 -25.21 -9.60
CA SER A 37 -1.96 -25.00 -11.04
C SER A 37 -2.29 -23.57 -11.50
N LYS A 38 -1.85 -22.57 -10.72
CA LYS A 38 -2.01 -21.15 -11.02
C LYS A 38 -0.70 -20.50 -11.45
N GLU A 39 -0.81 -19.48 -12.30
CA GLU A 39 0.24 -18.50 -12.57
C GLU A 39 0.24 -17.42 -11.48
N ILE A 40 1.29 -17.40 -10.65
CA ILE A 40 1.37 -16.55 -9.46
C ILE A 40 2.55 -15.59 -9.54
N LEU A 41 2.28 -14.32 -9.22
CA LEU A 41 3.32 -13.33 -8.94
C LEU A 41 3.29 -12.95 -7.45
N GLU A 42 4.35 -13.24 -6.71
CA GLU A 42 4.53 -12.69 -5.36
C GLU A 42 5.35 -11.39 -5.43
N VAL A 43 4.79 -10.29 -4.91
CA VAL A 43 5.43 -8.96 -4.90
C VAL A 43 5.85 -8.56 -3.50
N GLY A 44 7.15 -8.35 -3.31
CA GLY A 44 7.79 -8.17 -2.01
C GLY A 44 7.95 -9.50 -1.27
N CYS A 45 8.55 -10.49 -1.94
CA CYS A 45 8.66 -11.86 -1.43
C CYS A 45 9.59 -12.00 -0.22
N GLY A 46 10.43 -11.01 0.07
CA GLY A 46 11.38 -11.05 1.18
C GLY A 46 12.26 -12.29 1.12
N SER A 47 12.27 -13.09 2.19
CA SER A 47 13.08 -14.32 2.31
C SER A 47 12.59 -15.46 1.41
N GLY A 48 11.48 -15.31 0.69
CA GLY A 48 10.97 -16.31 -0.25
C GLY A 48 10.20 -17.46 0.39
N ALA A 49 10.04 -17.47 1.71
CA ALA A 49 9.40 -18.58 2.43
C ALA A 49 7.94 -18.82 2.02
N LEU A 50 7.19 -17.77 1.64
CA LEU A 50 5.82 -17.92 1.15
C LEU A 50 5.80 -18.39 -0.31
N ALA A 51 6.59 -17.77 -1.20
CA ALA A 51 6.78 -18.22 -2.59
C ALA A 51 7.06 -19.72 -2.69
N ALA A 52 7.99 -20.21 -1.85
CA ALA A 52 8.37 -21.62 -1.82
C ALA A 52 7.20 -22.53 -1.45
N GLN A 53 6.39 -22.16 -0.45
CA GLN A 53 5.21 -22.93 -0.06
C GLN A 53 4.12 -22.89 -1.13
N ILE A 54 3.92 -21.75 -1.79
CA ILE A 54 2.97 -21.63 -2.89
C ILE A 54 3.38 -22.53 -4.06
N ALA A 55 4.68 -22.55 -4.41
CA ALA A 55 5.22 -23.38 -5.49
C ALA A 55 5.16 -24.88 -5.16
N LEU A 56 5.47 -25.26 -3.91
CA LEU A 56 5.32 -26.65 -3.42
C LEU A 56 3.88 -27.16 -3.50
N ASN A 57 2.89 -26.27 -3.40
CA ASN A 57 1.48 -26.60 -3.59
C ASN A 57 1.08 -26.74 -5.08
N GLY A 58 2.05 -26.86 -5.99
CA GLY A 58 1.80 -27.14 -7.42
C GLY A 58 1.42 -25.91 -8.24
N ASN A 59 1.94 -24.72 -7.90
CA ASN A 59 1.74 -23.50 -8.65
C ASN A 59 3.03 -23.06 -9.37
N ASP A 60 2.88 -22.25 -10.43
CA ASP A 60 3.99 -21.59 -11.10
C ASP A 60 4.20 -20.20 -10.48
N VAL A 61 5.34 -20.01 -9.81
CA VAL A 61 5.58 -18.83 -8.97
C VAL A 61 6.77 -18.03 -9.49
N LEU A 62 6.49 -16.80 -9.91
CA LEU A 62 7.50 -15.75 -10.00
C LEU A 62 7.45 -14.90 -8.74
N ALA A 63 8.56 -14.80 -8.02
CA ALA A 63 8.67 -14.03 -6.79
C ALA A 63 9.65 -12.88 -6.96
N ILE A 64 9.21 -11.67 -6.64
CA ILE A 64 10.03 -10.47 -6.79
C ILE A 64 10.21 -9.72 -5.48
N ASP A 65 11.39 -9.14 -5.32
CA ASP A 65 11.67 -8.14 -4.30
C ASP A 65 12.57 -7.04 -4.88
N LYS A 66 12.43 -5.81 -4.39
CA LYS A 66 13.29 -4.70 -4.82
C LYS A 66 14.70 -4.81 -4.25
N ASN A 67 14.86 -5.53 -3.14
CA ASN A 67 16.14 -5.72 -2.48
C ASN A 67 16.82 -6.99 -3.01
N SER A 68 17.92 -6.81 -3.75
CA SER A 68 18.71 -7.91 -4.28
C SER A 68 19.25 -8.86 -3.21
N GLN A 69 19.53 -8.37 -2.00
CA GLN A 69 19.97 -9.22 -0.89
C GLN A 69 18.87 -10.18 -0.44
N MET A 70 17.61 -9.73 -0.41
CA MET A 70 16.46 -10.58 -0.09
C MET A 70 16.25 -11.63 -1.17
N VAL A 71 16.32 -11.25 -2.45
CA VAL A 71 16.25 -12.18 -3.59
C VAL A 71 17.35 -13.25 -3.53
N ASN A 72 18.58 -12.85 -3.23
CA ASN A 72 19.71 -13.79 -3.11
C ASN A 72 19.54 -14.74 -1.92
N SER A 73 19.11 -14.22 -0.76
CA SER A 73 18.79 -15.04 0.42
C SER A 73 17.67 -16.03 0.13
N ALA A 74 16.60 -15.58 -0.54
CA ALA A 74 15.48 -16.43 -0.94
C ALA A 74 15.93 -17.57 -1.86
N ARG A 75 16.72 -17.27 -2.89
CA ARG A 75 17.25 -18.28 -3.83
C ARG A 75 18.16 -19.29 -3.13
N LYS A 76 18.95 -18.84 -2.16
CA LYS A 76 19.84 -19.72 -1.36
C LYS A 76 19.05 -20.64 -0.43
N ASN A 77 18.06 -20.10 0.26
CA ASN A 77 17.31 -20.83 1.30
C ASN A 77 16.22 -21.73 0.72
N TYR A 78 15.63 -21.34 -0.41
CA TYR A 78 14.53 -22.02 -1.08
C TYR A 78 14.79 -22.19 -2.59
N PRO A 79 15.82 -22.95 -2.98
CA PRO A 79 16.09 -23.20 -4.39
C PRO A 79 14.92 -23.96 -5.05
N SER A 80 14.69 -23.71 -6.34
CA SER A 80 13.74 -24.50 -7.13
C SER A 80 14.21 -25.96 -7.16
N LYS A 81 13.28 -26.89 -6.92
CA LYS A 81 13.46 -28.35 -6.98
C LYS A 81 12.60 -28.93 -8.11
N ASP A 82 12.85 -30.18 -8.49
CA ASP A 82 12.15 -30.84 -9.62
C ASP A 82 10.62 -30.84 -9.50
N ASN A 83 10.09 -30.78 -8.29
CA ASN A 83 8.65 -30.75 -8.01
C ASN A 83 8.05 -29.34 -7.83
N MET A 84 8.81 -28.27 -8.10
CA MET A 84 8.34 -26.90 -7.97
C MET A 84 8.78 -26.03 -9.15
N LYS A 85 7.91 -25.09 -9.54
CA LYS A 85 8.23 -24.04 -10.50
C LYS A 85 8.34 -22.72 -9.75
N LEU A 86 9.58 -22.35 -9.42
CA LEU A 86 9.86 -21.19 -8.59
C LEU A 86 11.02 -20.39 -9.16
N ALA A 87 10.74 -19.15 -9.57
CA ALA A 87 11.73 -18.20 -10.02
C ALA A 87 11.78 -16.98 -9.09
N TYR A 88 12.99 -16.48 -8.84
CA TYR A 88 13.22 -15.26 -8.07
C TYR A 88 13.90 -14.20 -8.94
N GLN A 89 13.37 -12.98 -8.92
CA GLN A 89 13.90 -11.85 -9.69
C GLN A 89 13.90 -10.55 -8.87
N VAL A 90 14.87 -9.67 -9.13
CA VAL A 90 14.80 -8.29 -8.62
C VAL A 90 13.77 -7.52 -9.44
N GLY A 91 12.78 -6.92 -8.77
CA GLY A 91 11.68 -6.23 -9.44
C GLY A 91 11.04 -5.16 -8.56
N THR A 92 10.23 -4.29 -9.18
CA THR A 92 9.60 -3.16 -8.48
C THR A 92 8.09 -3.16 -8.70
N ILE A 93 7.35 -2.45 -7.86
CA ILE A 93 5.89 -2.32 -8.00
C ILE A 93 5.47 -1.48 -9.22
N THR A 94 6.37 -0.65 -9.74
CA THR A 94 6.12 0.25 -10.87
C THR A 94 6.26 -0.45 -12.21
N ASP A 95 7.08 -1.51 -12.25
CA ASP A 95 7.35 -2.32 -13.44
C ASP A 95 7.36 -3.79 -13.03
N LEU A 96 6.19 -4.43 -13.15
CA LEU A 96 6.00 -5.83 -12.77
C LEU A 96 6.46 -6.73 -13.94
N PRO A 97 7.33 -7.73 -13.72
CA PRO A 97 7.84 -8.59 -14.78
C PRO A 97 6.81 -9.68 -15.14
N ALA A 98 5.68 -9.26 -15.69
CA ALA A 98 4.61 -10.12 -16.15
C ALA A 98 3.84 -9.43 -17.26
N ASP A 99 3.45 -10.19 -18.28
CA ASP A 99 2.64 -9.68 -19.38
C ASP A 99 1.24 -9.28 -18.89
N GLU A 100 0.57 -8.40 -19.63
CA GLU A 100 -0.83 -8.08 -19.36
C GLU A 100 -1.69 -9.35 -19.45
N VAL A 101 -2.67 -9.48 -18.56
CA VAL A 101 -3.63 -10.62 -18.56
C VAL A 101 -2.95 -12.00 -18.46
N SER A 102 -1.81 -12.12 -17.78
CA SER A 102 -1.03 -13.35 -17.67
C SER A 102 -1.13 -14.07 -16.33
N LYS A 103 -1.46 -13.37 -15.24
CA LYS A 103 -1.43 -13.93 -13.87
C LYS A 103 -2.83 -14.26 -13.35
N ASP A 104 -2.97 -15.43 -12.75
CA ASP A 104 -4.20 -15.84 -12.07
C ASP A 104 -4.30 -15.19 -10.69
N VAL A 105 -3.17 -15.14 -9.97
CA VAL A 105 -3.09 -14.63 -8.61
C VAL A 105 -1.86 -13.74 -8.44
N VAL A 106 -2.04 -12.63 -7.73
CA VAL A 106 -0.94 -11.85 -7.16
C VAL A 106 -0.97 -11.98 -5.64
N VAL A 107 0.19 -12.13 -5.01
CA VAL A 107 0.31 -12.21 -3.54
C VAL A 107 1.25 -11.12 -3.06
N THR A 108 0.89 -10.44 -1.99
CA THR A 108 1.81 -9.55 -1.30
C THR A 108 1.57 -9.57 0.20
N THR A 109 2.63 -9.80 0.98
CA THR A 109 2.54 -9.84 2.45
C THR A 109 3.48 -8.84 3.09
N PHE A 110 2.90 -7.97 3.91
CA PHE A 110 3.55 -6.90 4.68
C PHE A 110 4.35 -5.85 3.89
N MET A 111 4.40 -5.92 2.56
CA MET A 111 5.05 -4.95 1.68
C MET A 111 4.32 -3.59 1.62
N LEU A 112 2.99 -3.55 1.69
CA LEU A 112 2.21 -2.30 1.53
C LEU A 112 2.61 -1.16 2.49
N SER A 113 3.14 -1.49 3.67
CA SER A 113 3.61 -0.48 4.63
C SER A 113 4.94 0.17 4.24
N GLU A 114 5.67 -0.42 3.29
CA GLU A 114 6.84 0.19 2.65
C GLU A 114 6.44 1.24 1.60
N LEU A 115 5.21 1.15 1.09
CA LEU A 115 4.66 2.03 0.08
C LEU A 115 3.94 3.24 0.68
N ARG A 116 4.08 4.37 0.00
CA ARG A 116 3.28 5.59 0.19
C ARG A 116 1.95 5.47 -0.55
N THR A 117 1.05 6.41 -0.31
CA THR A 117 -0.34 6.30 -0.79
C THR A 117 -0.47 6.24 -2.31
N PHE A 118 0.33 7.01 -3.06
CA PHE A 118 0.35 6.90 -4.52
C PHE A 118 0.98 5.61 -5.01
N GLU A 119 2.09 5.19 -4.40
CA GLU A 119 2.74 3.92 -4.74
C GLU A 119 1.80 2.72 -4.55
N GLN A 120 0.96 2.74 -3.50
CA GLN A 120 -0.08 1.72 -3.30
C GLN A 120 -1.13 1.72 -4.44
N GLN A 121 -1.52 2.90 -4.93
CA GLN A 121 -2.46 3.01 -6.06
C GLN A 121 -1.81 2.56 -7.37
N ILE A 122 -0.56 2.95 -7.64
CA ILE A 122 0.20 2.51 -8.80
C ILE A 122 0.35 0.99 -8.79
N PHE A 123 0.73 0.42 -7.64
CA PHE A 123 0.83 -1.02 -7.45
C PHE A 123 -0.48 -1.74 -7.82
N LEU A 124 -1.62 -1.30 -7.27
CA LEU A 124 -2.91 -1.93 -7.58
C LEU A 124 -3.29 -1.79 -9.05
N ARG A 125 -3.01 -0.65 -9.69
CA ARG A 125 -3.25 -0.46 -11.13
C ARG A 125 -2.41 -1.42 -11.98
N ASN A 126 -1.12 -1.56 -11.67
CA ASN A 126 -0.23 -2.48 -12.37
C ASN A 126 -0.67 -3.94 -12.16
N VAL A 127 -1.06 -4.31 -10.94
CA VAL A 127 -1.63 -5.63 -10.66
C VAL A 127 -2.90 -5.87 -11.46
N TRP A 128 -3.79 -4.88 -11.56
CA TRP A 128 -5.01 -5.01 -12.33
C TRP A 128 -4.73 -5.34 -13.81
N LYS A 129 -3.67 -4.75 -14.40
CA LYS A 129 -3.28 -4.99 -15.80
C LYS A 129 -2.80 -6.42 -16.05
N ILE A 130 -1.93 -6.92 -15.18
CA ILE A 130 -1.35 -8.27 -15.34
C ILE A 130 -2.30 -9.41 -14.96
N LEU A 131 -3.34 -9.13 -14.16
CA LEU A 131 -4.31 -10.15 -13.77
C LEU A 131 -5.21 -10.54 -14.94
N LYS A 132 -5.40 -11.85 -15.12
CA LYS A 132 -6.46 -12.43 -15.97
C LYS A 132 -7.85 -11.97 -15.51
N SER A 133 -8.86 -12.10 -16.37
CA SER A 133 -10.25 -11.90 -15.97
C SER A 133 -10.58 -12.85 -14.81
N ASN A 134 -11.29 -12.34 -13.79
CA ASN A 134 -11.52 -13.01 -12.50
C ASN A 134 -10.27 -13.29 -11.64
N GLY A 135 -9.09 -12.81 -12.04
CA GLY A 135 -7.86 -12.91 -11.26
C GLY A 135 -7.98 -12.25 -9.88
N ARG A 136 -7.17 -12.72 -8.94
CA ARG A 136 -7.25 -12.34 -7.52
C ARG A 136 -5.94 -11.75 -7.04
N ILE A 137 -6.00 -10.83 -6.08
CA ILE A 137 -4.84 -10.41 -5.30
C ILE A 137 -5.09 -10.69 -3.81
N PHE A 138 -4.14 -11.37 -3.18
CA PHE A 138 -4.08 -11.54 -1.73
C PHE A 138 -3.11 -10.52 -1.13
N ILE A 139 -3.59 -9.79 -0.14
CA ILE A 139 -2.86 -8.71 0.49
C ILE A 139 -2.88 -8.90 1.98
N ALA A 140 -1.71 -8.88 2.63
CA ALA A 140 -1.62 -8.76 4.07
C ALA A 140 -0.80 -7.54 4.48
N ALA A 141 -1.27 -6.78 5.47
CA ALA A 141 -0.53 -5.61 5.96
C ALA A 141 -0.94 -5.21 7.39
N GLU A 142 -0.17 -4.27 7.95
CA GLU A 142 -0.52 -3.59 9.20
C GLU A 142 -1.42 -2.38 8.92
N PHE A 143 -2.60 -2.37 9.53
CA PHE A 143 -3.61 -1.32 9.44
C PHE A 143 -3.86 -0.68 10.81
N VAL A 144 -4.50 0.50 10.80
CA VAL A 144 -4.97 1.12 12.04
C VAL A 144 -6.18 0.34 12.56
N PRO A 145 -6.18 -0.14 13.82
CA PRO A 145 -7.34 -0.80 14.41
C PRO A 145 -8.47 0.20 14.69
N SER A 146 -9.68 -0.32 14.93
CA SER A 146 -10.87 0.46 15.27
C SER A 146 -11.09 0.58 16.79
N GLY A 147 -12.04 1.42 17.19
CA GLY A 147 -12.48 1.55 18.59
C GLY A 147 -11.36 1.96 19.56
N PHE A 148 -11.44 1.44 20.79
CA PHE A 148 -10.48 1.70 21.86
C PHE A 148 -9.04 1.32 21.49
N TRP A 149 -8.86 0.23 20.72
CA TRP A 149 -7.54 -0.23 20.26
C TRP A 149 -6.81 0.79 19.38
N LYS A 150 -7.54 1.68 18.69
CA LYS A 150 -6.96 2.79 17.92
C LYS A 150 -6.12 3.71 18.78
N LEU A 151 -6.58 4.02 20.00
CA LEU A 151 -5.87 4.90 20.93
C LEU A 151 -4.58 4.24 21.41
N ILE A 152 -4.68 2.99 21.88
CA ILE A 152 -3.53 2.19 22.32
C ILE A 152 -2.49 2.08 21.19
N PHE A 153 -2.95 1.78 19.97
CA PHE A 153 -2.09 1.68 18.79
C PHE A 153 -1.34 2.98 18.53
N LYS A 154 -2.04 4.13 18.55
CA LYS A 154 -1.43 5.45 18.34
C LYS A 154 -0.37 5.77 19.39
N ILE A 155 -0.65 5.50 20.67
CA ILE A 155 0.30 5.74 21.77
C ILE A 155 1.55 4.88 21.58
N LYS A 156 1.38 3.56 21.38
CA LYS A 156 2.52 2.64 21.16
C LYS A 156 3.34 3.04 19.93
N ARG A 157 2.67 3.39 18.83
CA ARG A 157 3.33 3.83 17.59
C ARG A 157 4.08 5.15 17.79
N TRP A 158 3.57 6.08 18.58
CA TRP A 158 4.24 7.34 18.89
C TRP A 158 5.55 7.10 19.63
N TRP A 159 5.53 6.28 20.69
CA TRP A 159 6.73 5.88 21.42
C TRP A 159 7.74 5.17 20.51
N TYR A 160 7.26 4.25 19.67
CA TYR A 160 8.11 3.56 18.71
C TYR A 160 8.76 4.51 17.71
N LYS A 161 8.00 5.45 17.12
CA LYS A 161 8.54 6.50 16.23
C LYS A 161 9.54 7.40 16.95
N LYS A 162 9.31 7.74 18.22
CA LYS A 162 10.27 8.50 19.04
C LYS A 162 11.58 7.72 19.21
N LYS A 163 11.51 6.41 19.48
CA LYS A 163 12.67 5.52 19.55
C LYS A 163 13.41 5.43 18.21
N LEU A 164 12.71 5.21 17.10
CA LEU A 164 13.32 5.14 15.77
C LEU A 164 14.02 6.45 15.39
N ARG A 165 13.41 7.62 15.66
CA ARG A 165 14.04 8.92 15.42
C ARG A 165 15.33 9.11 16.21
N ARG A 166 15.34 8.73 17.49
CA ARG A 166 16.55 8.76 18.33
C ARG A 166 17.68 7.91 17.76
N LEU A 167 17.34 6.75 17.19
CA LEU A 167 18.28 5.82 16.58
C LEU A 167 18.58 6.11 15.09
N ARG A 168 18.00 7.18 14.51
CA ARG A 168 18.08 7.51 13.08
C ARG A 168 17.70 6.34 12.15
N LEU A 169 16.79 5.48 12.61
CA LEU A 169 16.36 4.31 11.86
C LEU A 169 15.16 4.65 10.94
N PRO A 170 15.10 4.06 9.74
CA PRO A 170 13.99 4.27 8.84
C PRO A 170 12.71 3.61 9.39
N SER A 171 11.55 4.14 9.02
CA SER A 171 10.25 3.68 9.50
C SER A 171 9.30 3.38 8.36
N THR A 172 8.35 2.47 8.59
CA THR A 172 7.28 2.16 7.64
C THR A 172 6.11 3.11 7.76
N SER A 173 5.40 3.28 6.64
CA SER A 173 4.17 4.06 6.55
C SER A 173 2.99 3.27 7.07
N ILE A 174 2.01 3.97 7.65
CA ILE A 174 0.76 3.33 8.07
C ILE A 174 -0.17 3.29 6.87
N VAL A 175 -0.77 2.13 6.61
CA VAL A 175 -1.76 1.95 5.57
C VAL A 175 -3.09 2.58 6.02
N LYS A 176 -3.34 3.84 5.61
CA LYS A 176 -4.46 4.66 6.12
C LYS A 176 -5.69 4.68 5.22
N TRP A 177 -5.48 4.84 3.91
CA TRP A 177 -6.54 5.14 2.92
C TRP A 177 -6.83 3.97 1.98
N PHE A 178 -6.24 2.80 2.25
CA PHE A 178 -6.23 1.67 1.32
C PHE A 178 -7.59 1.20 0.85
N TYR A 179 -8.54 1.10 1.77
CA TYR A 179 -9.90 0.66 1.45
C TYR A 179 -10.62 1.57 0.46
N GLN A 180 -10.28 2.86 0.44
CA GLN A 180 -11.01 3.83 -0.38
C GLN A 180 -10.69 3.71 -1.86
N TYR A 181 -9.51 3.18 -2.22
CA TYR A 181 -9.13 3.01 -3.61
C TYR A 181 -9.33 1.57 -4.15
N ILE A 182 -9.79 0.60 -3.36
CA ILE A 182 -10.04 -0.77 -3.85
C ILE A 182 -11.05 -0.77 -5.01
N GLU A 183 -12.27 -0.29 -4.78
CA GLU A 183 -13.32 -0.28 -5.80
C GLU A 183 -13.06 0.69 -6.97
N PRO A 184 -12.56 1.91 -6.71
CA PRO A 184 -12.23 2.84 -7.79
C PRO A 184 -11.14 2.32 -8.73
N LEU A 185 -10.20 1.53 -8.23
CA LEU A 185 -9.13 0.93 -9.05
C LEU A 185 -9.55 -0.40 -9.71
N GLY A 186 -10.82 -0.80 -9.62
CA GLY A 186 -11.34 -1.98 -10.33
C GLY A 186 -11.17 -3.29 -9.58
N PHE A 187 -11.21 -3.26 -8.24
CA PHE A 187 -11.24 -4.47 -7.42
C PHE A 187 -12.49 -4.52 -6.56
N LYS A 188 -12.89 -5.73 -6.17
CA LYS A 188 -13.88 -5.94 -5.10
C LYS A 188 -13.28 -6.79 -4.00
N MET A 189 -13.57 -6.46 -2.75
CA MET A 189 -13.15 -7.28 -1.62
C MET A 189 -14.03 -8.52 -1.54
N VAL A 190 -13.42 -9.69 -1.52
CA VAL A 190 -14.11 -10.98 -1.40
C VAL A 190 -14.17 -11.40 0.07
N THR A 191 -13.04 -11.33 0.77
CA THR A 191 -12.95 -11.73 2.17
C THR A 191 -11.83 -10.97 2.88
N GLU A 192 -11.95 -10.87 4.21
CA GLU A 192 -10.99 -10.23 5.09
C GLU A 192 -10.85 -11.04 6.38
N ARG A 193 -9.61 -11.29 6.80
CA ARG A 193 -9.27 -11.84 8.12
C ARG A 193 -8.45 -10.85 8.93
N LYS A 194 -8.69 -10.84 10.25
CA LYS A 194 -8.13 -9.88 11.20
C LYS A 194 -7.42 -10.61 12.34
N TRP A 195 -6.23 -10.15 12.66
CA TRP A 195 -5.45 -10.56 13.83
C TRP A 195 -5.03 -9.34 14.63
N ARG A 196 -4.56 -9.56 15.86
CA ARG A 196 -4.00 -8.50 16.72
C ARG A 196 -4.96 -7.32 16.90
N HIS A 197 -6.23 -7.61 17.24
CA HIS A 197 -7.29 -6.61 17.38
C HIS A 197 -7.56 -5.79 16.10
N GLY A 198 -7.34 -6.43 14.94
CA GLY A 198 -7.52 -5.81 13.64
C GLY A 198 -6.38 -4.90 13.19
N SER A 199 -5.23 -4.92 13.87
CA SER A 199 -4.05 -4.19 13.38
C SER A 199 -3.30 -4.96 12.29
N ILE A 200 -3.39 -6.30 12.24
CA ILE A 200 -2.89 -7.10 11.12
C ILE A 200 -4.09 -7.66 10.39
N ARG A 201 -4.15 -7.44 9.07
CA ARG A 201 -5.26 -7.90 8.25
C ARG A 201 -4.75 -8.52 6.97
N ALA A 202 -5.41 -9.57 6.55
CA ALA A 202 -5.25 -10.17 5.22
C ALA A 202 -6.58 -10.08 4.50
N MET A 203 -6.55 -9.78 3.21
CA MET A 203 -7.74 -9.64 2.38
C MET A 203 -7.49 -10.25 1.01
N GLU A 204 -8.58 -10.76 0.45
CA GLU A 204 -8.65 -11.20 -0.93
C GLU A 204 -9.45 -10.17 -1.72
N LEU A 205 -8.85 -9.67 -2.80
CA LEU A 205 -9.52 -8.79 -3.75
C LEU A 205 -9.63 -9.50 -5.10
N LYS A 206 -10.78 -9.38 -5.75
CA LYS A 206 -11.02 -9.91 -7.10
C LYS A 206 -11.02 -8.77 -8.12
N LYS A 207 -10.34 -8.96 -9.25
CA LYS A 207 -10.39 -8.04 -10.40
C LYS A 207 -11.83 -7.90 -10.90
N VAL A 208 -12.24 -6.66 -11.15
CA VAL A 208 -13.54 -6.29 -11.72
C VAL A 208 -13.28 -5.42 -12.96
N GLU A 209 -13.80 -5.89 -14.09
CA GLU A 209 -13.85 -5.13 -15.32
C GLU A 209 -15.21 -4.40 -15.36
N LYS A 210 -15.19 -3.08 -15.47
CA LYS A 210 -16.42 -2.26 -15.56
C LYS A 210 -16.67 -1.89 -17.01
N ASN A 211 -17.84 -2.26 -17.54
CA ASN A 211 -18.45 -1.73 -18.77
C ASN A 211 -17.47 -1.54 -19.94
N GLY A 212 -16.77 -2.60 -20.37
CA GLY A 212 -15.88 -2.55 -21.54
C GLY A 212 -14.59 -1.73 -21.37
N LYS A 213 -14.25 -1.28 -20.15
CA LYS A 213 -12.96 -0.63 -19.88
C LYS A 213 -11.82 -1.64 -19.89
N THR A 214 -10.79 -1.36 -20.68
CA THR A 214 -9.53 -2.12 -20.76
C THR A 214 -8.46 -1.65 -19.78
N GLU A 215 -8.76 -0.63 -18.98
CA GLU A 215 -7.83 0.02 -18.04
C GLU A 215 -8.42 0.09 -16.63
N PRO A 216 -7.59 0.00 -15.57
CA PRO A 216 -8.06 0.22 -14.21
C PRO A 216 -8.55 1.65 -14.02
N GLY A 217 -9.52 1.84 -13.14
CA GLY A 217 -10.01 3.17 -12.79
C GLY A 217 -8.99 3.98 -11.97
N TYR A 218 -9.34 5.21 -11.62
CA TYR A 218 -8.54 6.09 -10.78
C TYR A 218 -9.33 6.44 -9.53
N TYR A 219 -8.62 6.66 -8.42
CA TYR A 219 -9.22 7.08 -7.18
C TYR A 219 -9.18 8.60 -7.03
N GLN A 220 -10.33 9.19 -6.70
CA GLN A 220 -10.47 10.61 -6.39
C GLN A 220 -10.85 10.75 -4.91
N PRO A 221 -9.97 11.32 -4.07
CA PRO A 221 -10.30 11.51 -2.66
C PRO A 221 -11.45 12.51 -2.49
N PRO A 222 -12.26 12.38 -1.42
CA PRO A 222 -13.31 13.35 -1.13
C PRO A 222 -12.70 14.71 -0.79
N GLN A 223 -13.29 15.77 -1.35
CA GLN A 223 -12.89 17.15 -1.04
C GLN A 223 -12.98 17.42 0.47
N LYS A 224 -12.00 18.16 1.01
CA LYS A 224 -12.06 18.59 2.41
C LYS A 224 -12.98 19.80 2.55
N ARG A 225 -13.76 19.81 3.63
CA ARG A 225 -14.53 21.00 4.03
C ARG A 225 -13.58 22.05 4.62
N PHE A 226 -13.58 23.24 4.04
CA PHE A 226 -12.76 24.38 4.51
C PHE A 226 -13.56 25.42 5.32
N LYS A 227 -14.83 25.14 5.59
CA LYS A 227 -15.74 25.97 6.39
C LYS A 227 -16.11 25.24 7.69
N GLY A 228 -16.43 26.00 8.74
CA GLY A 228 -16.84 25.50 10.05
C GLY A 228 -15.73 25.51 11.10
N LEU A 229 -16.13 25.52 12.37
CA LEU A 229 -15.24 25.73 13.52
C LEU A 229 -14.05 24.74 13.54
N ARG A 230 -14.30 23.44 13.32
CA ARG A 230 -13.23 22.43 13.32
C ARG A 230 -12.18 22.66 12.23
N SER A 231 -12.61 23.01 11.02
CA SER A 231 -11.70 23.29 9.90
C SER A 231 -10.91 24.56 10.14
N GLN A 232 -11.54 25.60 10.72
CA GLN A 232 -10.83 26.83 11.07
C GLN A 232 -9.82 26.61 12.19
N LEU A 233 -10.17 25.88 13.26
CA LEU A 233 -9.23 25.50 14.32
C LEU A 233 -8.03 24.71 13.77
N GLN A 234 -8.26 23.81 12.80
CA GLN A 234 -7.17 23.09 12.14
C GLN A 234 -6.27 24.03 11.34
N ILE A 235 -6.83 25.01 10.63
CA ILE A 235 -6.08 26.03 9.89
C ILE A 235 -5.28 26.92 10.85
N TYR A 236 -5.90 27.43 11.92
CA TYR A 236 -5.21 28.22 12.94
C TYR A 236 -4.07 27.44 13.56
N LYS A 237 -4.29 26.15 13.88
CA LYS A 237 -3.22 25.31 14.38
C LYS A 237 -2.04 25.24 13.41
N CYS A 238 -2.29 25.04 12.11
CA CYS A 238 -1.25 25.06 11.09
C CYS A 238 -0.48 26.39 11.03
N ILE A 239 -1.17 27.51 11.20
CA ILE A 239 -0.57 28.85 11.22
C ILE A 239 0.32 29.01 12.46
N PHE A 240 -0.19 28.68 13.65
CA PHE A 240 0.54 28.87 14.92
C PHE A 240 1.68 27.88 15.13
N THR A 241 1.56 26.64 14.65
CA THR A 241 2.64 25.65 14.78
C THR A 241 3.65 25.69 13.64
N GLY A 242 3.34 26.41 12.55
CA GLY A 242 4.09 26.36 11.31
C GLY A 242 4.32 24.92 10.85
N GLN A 243 5.58 24.57 10.56
CA GLN A 243 6.01 23.24 10.11
C GLN A 243 6.19 22.21 11.24
N SER A 244 6.04 22.61 12.52
CA SER A 244 6.27 21.69 13.64
C SER A 244 5.28 20.52 13.64
N ASP A 245 4.08 20.74 13.10
CA ASP A 245 3.04 19.73 12.96
C ASP A 245 2.79 19.37 11.48
N HIS A 246 2.97 18.09 11.14
CA HIS A 246 2.58 17.56 9.85
C HIS A 246 1.05 17.29 9.82
N PHE A 247 0.31 18.08 9.03
CA PHE A 247 -1.12 17.87 8.79
C PHE A 247 -1.39 17.40 7.36
N PRO A 248 -1.09 16.13 7.03
CA PRO A 248 -1.31 15.62 5.70
C PRO A 248 -2.79 15.40 5.42
N ILE A 249 -3.25 15.88 4.27
CA ILE A 249 -4.45 15.36 3.62
C ILE A 249 -4.09 14.12 2.78
N GLU A 250 -5.11 13.52 2.20
CA GLU A 250 -4.95 12.34 1.37
C GLU A 250 -4.34 12.74 0.01
N PRO A 251 -3.20 12.16 -0.39
CA PRO A 251 -2.67 12.39 -1.72
C PRO A 251 -3.62 11.82 -2.78
N GLY A 252 -3.83 12.54 -3.87
CA GLY A 252 -4.69 12.07 -4.94
C GLY A 252 -5.06 13.15 -5.94
N ILE A 253 -5.96 12.79 -6.86
CA ILE A 253 -6.51 13.71 -7.87
C ILE A 253 -7.82 14.27 -7.33
N TYR A 254 -7.85 15.59 -7.15
CA TYR A 254 -9.01 16.37 -6.76
C TYR A 254 -9.54 17.15 -7.96
N LYS A 255 -10.77 17.65 -7.84
CA LYS A 255 -11.37 18.57 -8.81
C LYS A 255 -11.74 19.89 -8.14
N SER A 256 -11.63 20.99 -8.88
CA SER A 256 -12.30 22.26 -8.59
C SER A 256 -13.33 22.50 -9.68
N GLY A 257 -14.58 22.84 -9.32
CA GLY A 257 -15.68 22.93 -10.28
C GLY A 257 -16.00 21.60 -10.99
N GLU A 258 -16.23 21.68 -12.30
CA GLU A 258 -16.56 20.58 -13.20
C GLU A 258 -15.51 20.46 -14.33
N PRO A 259 -14.27 20.04 -14.00
CA PRO A 259 -13.19 20.00 -14.98
C PRO A 259 -13.42 18.92 -16.04
N ASP A 260 -13.02 19.24 -17.27
CA ASP A 260 -13.03 18.35 -18.43
C ASP A 260 -11.60 17.96 -18.87
N ARG A 261 -11.45 17.42 -20.08
CA ARG A 261 -10.13 16.98 -20.61
C ARG A 261 -9.23 18.14 -21.03
N LYS A 262 -9.78 19.34 -21.22
CA LYS A 262 -9.05 20.56 -21.62
C LYS A 262 -8.76 21.46 -20.41
N SER A 263 -9.44 21.22 -19.29
CA SER A 263 -9.19 21.93 -18.02
C SER A 263 -7.71 21.84 -17.59
N PRO A 264 -7.17 22.93 -17.01
CA PRO A 264 -5.80 22.95 -16.51
C PRO A 264 -5.59 21.95 -15.37
N ILE A 265 -4.35 21.46 -15.28
CA ILE A 265 -3.88 20.63 -14.17
C ILE A 265 -3.03 21.51 -13.24
N ILE A 266 -3.49 21.63 -12.00
CA ILE A 266 -2.77 22.32 -10.93
C ILE A 266 -2.10 21.29 -10.04
N VAL A 267 -0.80 21.41 -9.85
CA VAL A 267 -0.04 20.54 -8.95
C VAL A 267 0.15 21.23 -7.61
N THR A 268 -0.19 20.55 -6.53
CA THR A 268 0.02 21.03 -5.15
C THR A 268 0.44 19.88 -4.25
N VAL A 269 0.69 20.17 -2.97
CA VAL A 269 1.17 19.20 -1.99
C VAL A 269 0.09 18.84 -0.96
N ASN A 270 0.23 17.68 -0.32
CA ASN A 270 -0.72 17.17 0.66
C ASN A 270 -0.68 17.84 2.03
N TYR A 271 -0.18 19.07 2.16
CA TYR A 271 -0.32 19.85 3.38
C TYR A 271 -1.67 20.56 3.43
N VAL A 272 -2.45 20.34 4.51
CA VAL A 272 -3.84 20.80 4.59
C VAL A 272 -4.00 22.28 4.28
N PHE A 273 -3.12 23.14 4.79
CA PHE A 273 -3.23 24.58 4.61
C PHE A 273 -2.93 25.01 3.17
N THR A 274 -1.87 24.47 2.55
CA THR A 274 -1.55 24.73 1.15
C THR A 274 -2.70 24.27 0.25
N TYR A 275 -3.23 23.07 0.48
CA TYR A 275 -4.38 22.58 -0.25
C TYR A 275 -5.61 23.49 -0.08
N VAL A 276 -5.94 23.93 1.14
CA VAL A 276 -7.06 24.87 1.38
C VAL A 276 -6.87 26.15 0.58
N LYS A 277 -5.66 26.75 0.60
CA LYS A 277 -5.37 27.99 -0.14
C LYS A 277 -5.59 27.81 -1.64
N VAL A 278 -5.04 26.74 -2.21
CA VAL A 278 -5.20 26.42 -3.64
C VAL A 278 -6.67 26.21 -3.98
N MET A 279 -7.39 25.36 -3.23
CA MET A 279 -8.80 25.08 -3.52
C MET A 279 -9.71 26.31 -3.35
N ARG A 280 -9.34 27.27 -2.48
CA ARG A 280 -10.05 28.57 -2.38
C ARG A 280 -9.79 29.46 -3.59
N ALA A 281 -8.55 29.53 -4.06
CA ALA A 281 -8.18 30.30 -5.26
C ALA A 281 -8.84 29.74 -6.52
N LEU A 282 -9.02 28.41 -6.60
CA LEU A 282 -9.63 27.73 -7.74
C LEU A 282 -11.16 27.69 -7.69
N LYS A 283 -11.83 28.30 -6.71
CA LYS A 283 -13.28 28.12 -6.46
C LYS A 283 -14.17 28.38 -7.70
N SER A 284 -13.74 29.27 -8.59
CA SER A 284 -14.46 29.65 -9.81
C SER A 284 -13.76 29.15 -11.09
N ILE A 285 -12.85 28.18 -10.98
CA ILE A 285 -12.06 27.63 -12.07
C ILE A 285 -12.29 26.12 -12.13
N ASP A 286 -12.69 25.63 -13.30
CA ASP A 286 -12.78 24.21 -13.60
C ASP A 286 -11.36 23.66 -13.83
N ALA A 287 -10.80 23.01 -12.81
CA ALA A 287 -9.43 22.51 -12.84
C ALA A 287 -9.28 21.14 -12.16
N TRP A 288 -8.37 20.33 -12.69
CA TRP A 288 -7.86 19.14 -12.01
C TRP A 288 -6.76 19.56 -11.03
N VAL A 289 -6.77 18.99 -9.82
CA VAL A 289 -5.78 19.30 -8.78
C VAL A 289 -5.06 18.03 -8.35
N LEU A 290 -3.82 17.86 -8.81
CA LEU A 290 -2.96 16.75 -8.39
C LEU A 290 -2.28 17.12 -7.08
N CYS A 291 -2.67 16.45 -6.00
CA CYS A 291 -2.13 16.67 -4.66
C CYS A 291 -1.06 15.61 -4.35
N VAL A 292 0.21 15.97 -4.50
CA VAL A 292 1.37 15.06 -4.31
C VAL A 292 1.69 14.82 -2.83
N ASP A 293 2.26 13.65 -2.50
CA ASP A 293 2.63 13.32 -1.12
C ASP A 293 3.94 13.99 -0.70
N SER A 294 3.86 15.16 -0.08
CA SER A 294 4.99 15.89 0.51
C SER A 294 5.27 15.49 1.96
N ARG A 295 4.72 14.37 2.45
CA ARG A 295 4.72 14.01 3.88
C ARG A 295 3.99 15.02 4.78
N GLY A 296 3.09 15.83 4.20
CA GLY A 296 2.42 16.91 4.93
C GLY A 296 3.35 18.10 5.21
N ILE A 297 4.34 18.32 4.35
CA ILE A 297 5.20 19.52 4.35
C ILE A 297 4.61 20.53 3.35
N ASN A 298 4.63 21.82 3.69
CA ASN A 298 4.09 22.88 2.84
C ASN A 298 5.00 23.18 1.62
N VAL A 299 4.44 23.85 0.62
CA VAL A 299 5.24 24.57 -0.39
C VAL A 299 5.65 25.90 0.24
N TRP A 300 6.96 26.16 0.34
CA TRP A 300 7.45 27.49 0.71
C TRP A 300 7.04 28.47 -0.38
N CYS A 301 6.51 29.63 0.00
CA CYS A 301 5.88 30.67 -0.84
C CYS A 301 4.33 30.62 -1.00
N ALA A 302 3.60 29.76 -0.27
CA ALA A 302 2.12 29.74 -0.30
C ALA A 302 1.43 30.72 0.68
#